data_AF-R5QJ38-F1
#
_entry.id   AF-R5QJ38-F1
#
_cell.length_a   1.000
_cell.length_b   1.000
_cell.length_c   1.000
_cell.angle_alpha   90.00
_cell.angle_beta   90.00
_cell.angle_gamma   90.00
#
_symmetry.space_group_name_H-M   'P 1'
#
loop_
_entity.id
_entity.type
_entity.pdbx_description
1 polymer ?
#
loop_
_entity_poly.entity_id
_entity_poly.type
_entity_poly.pdbx_seq_one_letter_code
_entity_poly.pdbx_strand_id
1 'polypeptide(L)'
;MKLTDDFEDYGYENKYGKAILYTVLALLGVTVIVCAVVLANRPKTPRMASAVSQNDVLTSDSASKNEQLLEELGVGESTLTSDQLDFWDMYKTDTPVSSNTVTDKSSLYEKNAQELQKKEEQKEKEEDLSQGGTKTKVVRPDGTQQWIMINAYLAKNTYADTGFVYEEPVMKYYANGSKTSFMGVDVDENDGMINFTALKNAGVDFVMVRIGYRGYQSGNITLDNNCYDYIADAKAAGLHVGVYFESQAISVEEAQQEAQTVIDNVAMIGIDYPVACRLGSVTNDTSRVDNVKKTDITAITNAFCARIAEAGLMPVVNGNKYWLLRKIDLTQLGKYDIWLSQDGDKPDYPYTFTMWQYDTDAKIDGIVKDARLDISFVDYTQK
;
A
#
# COMPACT_ATOMS: atom_id res chain seq x y z
N MET A 1 -43.00 -3.96 62.73
CA MET A 1 -43.48 -5.03 61.82
C MET A 1 -42.27 -5.84 61.44
N LYS A 2 -42.25 -7.12 61.81
CA LYS A 2 -41.08 -8.02 61.74
C LYS A 2 -40.88 -8.53 60.30
N LEU A 3 -39.61 -8.62 59.90
CA LEU A 3 -39.12 -9.34 58.72
C LEU A 3 -39.30 -10.86 58.93
N THR A 4 -39.66 -11.57 57.87
CA THR A 4 -39.62 -13.03 57.80
C THR A 4 -38.38 -13.46 57.02
N ASP A 5 -37.52 -14.21 57.71
CA ASP A 5 -36.36 -14.91 57.15
C ASP A 5 -36.84 -16.17 56.41
N ASP A 6 -36.62 -16.24 55.10
CA ASP A 6 -36.62 -17.48 54.34
C ASP A 6 -35.39 -17.46 53.42
N PHE A 7 -34.28 -18.02 53.90
CA PHE A 7 -33.11 -18.40 53.11
C PHE A 7 -32.99 -19.92 53.15
N GLU A 8 -33.44 -20.60 52.09
CA GLU A 8 -33.15 -22.02 51.87
C GLU A 8 -31.78 -22.19 51.22
N ASP A 9 -30.93 -22.92 51.94
CA ASP A 9 -29.60 -23.41 51.56
C ASP A 9 -29.75 -24.60 50.58
N TYR A 10 -29.39 -24.40 49.31
CA TYR A 10 -29.23 -25.49 48.33
C TYR A 10 -27.75 -25.74 48.09
N GLY A 11 -27.25 -26.83 48.70
CA GLY A 11 -25.92 -27.38 48.48
C GLY A 11 -25.67 -27.74 47.01
N TYR A 12 -24.77 -26.99 46.38
CA TYR A 12 -24.28 -27.21 45.02
C TYR A 12 -22.79 -27.57 45.08
N GLU A 13 -22.46 -28.74 45.63
CA GLU A 13 -21.08 -29.23 45.67
C GLU A 13 -20.84 -30.50 44.82
N ASN A 14 -19.75 -30.43 44.05
CA ASN A 14 -18.80 -31.53 43.81
C ASN A 14 -19.04 -32.61 42.73
N LYS A 15 -19.64 -32.27 41.58
CA LYS A 15 -19.46 -33.07 40.34
C LYS A 15 -18.69 -32.37 39.22
N TYR A 16 -18.89 -31.07 39.02
CA TYR A 16 -18.31 -30.35 37.88
C TYR A 16 -16.87 -29.86 38.11
N GLY A 17 -16.50 -29.54 39.36
CA GLY A 17 -15.13 -29.07 39.68
C GLY A 17 -14.04 -30.12 39.43
N LYS A 18 -14.34 -31.40 39.67
CA LYS A 18 -13.37 -32.49 39.41
C LYS A 18 -13.18 -32.75 37.92
N ALA A 19 -14.25 -32.67 37.13
CA ALA A 19 -14.18 -32.84 35.68
C ALA A 19 -13.35 -31.74 34.99
N ILE A 20 -13.51 -30.49 35.42
CA ILE A 20 -12.75 -29.35 34.91
C ILE A 20 -11.27 -29.43 35.33
N LEU A 21 -10.97 -29.92 36.54
CA LEU A 21 -9.59 -30.10 36.98
C LEU A 21 -8.84 -31.17 36.15
N TYR A 22 -9.50 -32.28 35.80
CA TYR A 22 -8.88 -33.33 34.99
C TYR A 22 -8.64 -32.90 33.53
N THR A 23 -9.52 -32.09 32.93
CA THR A 23 -9.30 -31.58 31.57
C THR A 23 -8.16 -30.57 31.51
N VAL A 24 -8.03 -29.70 32.51
CA VAL A 24 -6.90 -28.75 32.61
C VAL A 24 -5.57 -29.48 32.79
N LEU A 25 -5.52 -30.51 33.65
CA LEU A 25 -4.31 -31.32 33.85
C LEU A 25 -3.93 -32.13 32.59
N ALA A 26 -4.90 -32.62 31.82
CA ALA A 26 -4.64 -33.32 30.56
C ALA A 26 -4.06 -32.37 29.49
N LEU A 27 -4.59 -31.14 29.37
CA LEU A 27 -4.09 -30.14 28.44
C LEU A 27 -2.66 -29.67 28.78
N LEU A 28 -2.35 -29.53 30.08
CA LEU A 28 -1.00 -29.22 30.56
C LEU A 28 -0.01 -30.36 30.28
N GLY A 29 -0.45 -31.62 30.41
CA GLY A 29 0.38 -32.79 30.06
C GLY A 29 0.76 -32.82 28.58
N VAL A 30 -0.20 -32.54 27.69
CA VAL A 30 0.04 -32.54 26.23
C VAL A 30 0.99 -31.41 25.82
N THR A 31 0.86 -30.21 26.40
CA THR A 31 1.74 -29.07 26.08
C THR A 31 3.19 -29.30 26.53
N VAL A 32 3.41 -29.95 27.68
CA VAL A 32 4.76 -30.32 28.14
C VAL A 32 5.41 -31.35 27.21
N ILE A 33 4.65 -32.35 26.74
CA ILE A 33 5.15 -33.36 25.81
C ILE A 33 5.51 -32.73 24.46
N VAL A 34 4.68 -31.83 23.93
CA VAL A 34 4.96 -31.11 22.68
C VAL A 34 6.20 -30.22 22.82
N CYS A 35 6.36 -29.50 23.93
CA CYS A 35 7.56 -28.70 24.19
C CYS A 35 8.83 -29.56 24.28
N ALA A 36 8.75 -30.73 24.93
CA ALA A 36 9.88 -31.65 25.02
C ALA A 36 10.30 -32.20 23.64
N VAL A 37 9.33 -32.53 22.78
CA VAL A 37 9.60 -32.99 21.40
C VAL A 37 10.22 -31.87 20.56
N VAL A 38 9.72 -30.63 20.68
CA VAL A 38 10.28 -29.47 19.96
C VAL A 38 11.70 -29.14 20.42
N LEU A 39 12.00 -29.24 21.72
CA LEU A 39 13.34 -29.02 22.25
C LEU A 39 14.32 -30.13 21.86
N ALA A 40 13.86 -31.38 21.78
CA ALA A 40 14.67 -32.51 21.35
C ALA A 40 15.01 -32.49 19.85
N ASN A 41 14.18 -31.85 19.01
CA ASN A 41 14.32 -31.80 17.55
C ASN A 41 14.92 -30.50 17.00
N ARG A 42 15.54 -29.63 17.82
CA ARG A 42 16.22 -28.44 17.29
C ARG A 42 17.56 -28.81 16.62
N PRO A 43 17.80 -28.45 15.35
CA PRO A 43 19.10 -28.64 14.72
C PRO A 43 20.15 -27.72 15.37
N LYS A 44 21.34 -28.27 15.65
CA LYS A 44 22.48 -27.53 16.22
C LYS A 44 23.12 -26.64 15.15
N THR A 45 22.95 -25.33 15.24
CA THR A 45 23.77 -24.36 14.50
C THR A 45 25.06 -24.04 15.28
N PRO A 46 26.22 -23.95 14.61
CA PRO A 46 27.47 -23.62 15.25
C PRO A 46 27.57 -22.12 15.55
N ARG A 47 28.15 -21.84 16.72
CA ARG A 47 28.38 -20.52 17.32
C ARG A 47 29.67 -19.94 16.77
N MET A 48 29.64 -18.74 16.18
CA MET A 48 30.84 -17.89 16.05
C MET A 48 30.59 -16.53 16.70
N ALA A 49 31.61 -16.09 17.41
CA ALA A 49 31.58 -15.12 18.48
C ALA A 49 31.59 -13.66 18.00
N SER A 50 30.95 -12.81 18.80
CA SER A 50 31.12 -11.36 18.78
C SER A 50 32.54 -10.95 19.14
N ALA A 51 33.06 -9.92 18.47
CA ALA A 51 34.11 -9.07 19.02
C ALA A 51 33.68 -7.60 18.88
N VAL A 52 33.91 -6.90 19.98
CA VAL A 52 33.42 -5.58 20.38
C VAL A 52 34.19 -4.42 19.71
N SER A 53 33.51 -3.28 19.63
CA SER A 53 33.96 -1.92 19.28
C SER A 53 35.07 -1.37 20.18
N GLN A 54 35.96 -0.54 19.63
CA GLN A 54 36.53 0.62 20.33
C GLN A 54 37.06 1.67 19.35
N ASN A 55 36.53 2.89 19.44
CA ASN A 55 37.18 4.13 19.00
C ASN A 55 38.30 4.47 20.01
N ASP A 56 39.46 4.96 19.56
CA ASP A 56 39.82 6.39 19.59
C ASP A 56 41.32 6.68 19.34
N VAL A 57 41.54 7.82 18.66
CA VAL A 57 42.71 8.74 18.71
C VAL A 57 43.92 8.48 17.80
N LEU A 58 44.11 9.48 16.91
CA LEU A 58 45.23 9.77 16.03
C LEU A 58 46.55 10.02 16.78
N THR A 59 47.68 9.57 16.25
CA THR A 59 48.86 10.41 15.95
C THR A 59 49.93 9.66 15.13
N SER A 60 50.43 10.37 14.10
CA SER A 60 51.74 10.27 13.44
C SER A 60 52.39 8.89 13.25
N ASP A 61 51.95 8.10 12.27
CA ASP A 61 52.82 7.03 11.72
C ASP A 61 52.44 6.56 10.29
N SER A 62 51.56 7.29 9.60
CA SER A 62 51.01 6.87 8.30
C SER A 62 51.72 7.44 7.06
N ALA A 63 52.83 8.16 7.24
CA ALA A 63 53.57 8.74 6.12
C ALA A 63 54.66 7.79 5.56
N SER A 64 55.35 7.03 6.42
CA SER A 64 56.49 6.20 6.01
C SER A 64 56.13 4.86 5.37
N LYS A 65 54.89 4.38 5.55
CA LYS A 65 54.41 3.11 4.94
C LYS A 65 53.83 3.27 3.54
N ASN A 66 53.45 4.50 3.15
CA ASN A 66 52.89 4.75 1.83
C ASN A 66 53.96 5.03 0.76
N GLU A 67 55.16 5.48 1.13
CA GLU A 67 56.26 5.66 0.17
C GLU A 67 56.84 4.33 -0.32
N GLN A 68 56.92 3.30 0.53
CA GLN A 68 57.43 1.97 0.12
C GLN A 68 56.47 1.19 -0.77
N LEU A 69 55.15 1.46 -0.74
CA LEU A 69 54.17 0.77 -1.58
C LEU A 69 54.07 1.39 -2.99
N LEU A 70 54.41 2.67 -3.14
CA LEU A 70 54.35 3.39 -4.42
C LEU A 70 55.54 3.07 -5.34
N GLU A 71 56.69 2.68 -4.77
CA GLU A 71 57.88 2.26 -5.53
C GLU A 71 57.75 0.82 -6.08
N GLU A 72 56.96 -0.05 -5.42
CA GLU A 72 56.70 -1.42 -5.89
C GLU A 72 55.62 -1.49 -7.00
N LEU A 73 54.80 -0.44 -7.16
CA LEU A 73 53.74 -0.36 -8.18
C LEU A 73 54.14 0.40 -9.45
N GLY A 74 55.39 0.87 -9.58
CA GLY A 74 55.93 1.42 -10.82
C GLY A 74 55.14 2.61 -11.39
N VAL A 75 54.55 3.45 -10.54
CA VAL A 75 53.83 4.65 -10.97
C VAL A 75 54.82 5.79 -11.12
N GLY A 76 55.40 5.93 -12.31
CA GLY A 76 56.18 7.12 -12.66
C GLY A 76 55.30 8.38 -12.64
N GLU A 77 55.89 9.52 -12.25
CA GLU A 77 55.27 10.85 -12.35
C GLU A 77 54.68 11.05 -13.76
N SER A 78 53.37 11.36 -13.84
CA SER A 78 52.74 11.64 -15.12
C SER A 78 53.12 13.05 -15.59
N THR A 79 53.79 13.14 -16.73
CA THR A 79 54.08 14.41 -17.42
C THR A 79 52.95 14.80 -18.38
N LEU A 80 51.70 14.42 -18.08
CA LEU A 80 50.56 14.67 -18.96
C LEU A 80 49.89 16.00 -18.60
N THR A 81 49.76 16.90 -19.57
CA THR A 81 49.00 18.16 -19.43
C THR A 81 47.53 17.95 -19.82
N SER A 82 46.66 18.89 -19.41
CA SER A 82 45.19 18.87 -19.65
C SER A 82 44.81 18.54 -21.10
N ASP A 83 45.67 18.91 -22.05
CA ASP A 83 45.45 18.77 -23.49
C ASP A 83 45.67 17.34 -23.99
N GLN A 84 46.18 16.44 -23.15
CA GLN A 84 46.36 15.01 -23.44
C GLN A 84 45.27 14.13 -22.82
N LEU A 85 44.28 14.73 -22.14
CA LEU A 85 43.07 14.07 -21.64
C LEU A 85 41.84 14.35 -22.52
N ASP A 86 42.04 14.77 -23.76
CA ASP A 86 40.96 14.86 -24.74
C ASP A 86 40.54 13.45 -25.16
N PHE A 87 39.53 12.95 -24.45
CA PHE A 87 38.87 11.65 -24.65
C PHE A 87 38.22 11.48 -26.05
N TRP A 88 38.26 12.53 -26.88
CA TRP A 88 37.64 12.59 -28.21
C TRP A 88 38.52 12.04 -29.33
N ASP A 89 39.84 11.92 -29.14
CA ASP A 89 40.75 11.47 -30.21
C ASP A 89 40.89 9.93 -30.32
N MET A 90 40.32 9.15 -29.41
CA MET A 90 40.34 7.68 -29.49
C MET A 90 39.45 7.10 -30.62
N TYR A 91 38.63 7.93 -31.25
CA TYR A 91 37.73 7.53 -32.34
C TYR A 91 38.18 7.96 -33.73
N LYS A 92 39.37 8.55 -33.88
CA LYS A 92 39.99 8.72 -35.20
C LYS A 92 40.68 7.42 -35.59
N THR A 93 39.90 6.52 -36.20
CA THR A 93 40.32 5.19 -36.62
C THR A 93 41.17 5.24 -37.89
N ASP A 94 42.43 4.82 -37.80
CA ASP A 94 43.19 4.28 -38.93
C ASP A 94 43.59 2.82 -38.63
N THR A 95 42.61 1.94 -38.41
CA THR A 95 42.80 0.48 -38.50
C THR A 95 41.44 -0.19 -38.76
N PRO A 96 41.31 -1.09 -39.76
CA PRO A 96 40.00 -1.62 -40.17
C PRO A 96 39.48 -2.62 -39.14
N VAL A 97 38.37 -2.27 -38.48
CA VAL A 97 37.63 -3.16 -37.58
C VAL A 97 36.64 -4.00 -38.39
N SER A 98 36.67 -5.31 -38.18
CA SER A 98 35.71 -6.29 -38.71
C SER A 98 34.25 -5.88 -38.37
N SER A 99 33.38 -5.92 -39.37
CA SER A 99 32.17 -5.10 -39.51
C SER A 99 30.92 -5.54 -38.71
N ASN A 100 31.02 -6.39 -37.69
CA ASN A 100 29.80 -7.05 -37.15
C ASN A 100 29.44 -6.76 -35.68
N THR A 101 30.14 -5.88 -34.94
CA THR A 101 29.80 -5.59 -33.52
C THR A 101 29.66 -4.11 -33.15
N VAL A 102 30.09 -3.16 -34.00
CA VAL A 102 29.98 -1.70 -33.75
C VAL A 102 28.60 -1.16 -34.19
N THR A 103 28.02 -1.76 -35.23
CA THR A 103 26.70 -1.42 -35.79
C THR A 103 25.54 -1.64 -34.81
N ASP A 104 25.72 -2.54 -33.84
CA ASP A 104 24.67 -2.97 -32.91
C ASP A 104 24.53 -2.03 -31.69
N LYS A 105 25.62 -1.36 -31.28
CA LYS A 105 25.60 -0.39 -30.18
C LYS A 105 25.20 1.02 -30.65
N SER A 106 25.65 1.49 -31.81
CA SER A 106 25.24 2.82 -32.31
C SER A 106 23.74 2.87 -32.62
N SER A 107 23.21 1.78 -33.19
CA SER A 107 21.77 1.66 -33.46
C SER A 107 20.93 1.57 -32.17
N LEU A 108 21.49 1.07 -31.06
CA LEU A 108 20.86 1.09 -29.74
C LEU A 108 20.81 2.50 -29.15
N TYR A 109 21.92 3.27 -29.22
CA TYR A 109 21.95 4.66 -28.76
C TYR A 109 21.01 5.56 -29.56
N GLU A 110 20.97 5.39 -30.89
CA GLU A 110 20.02 6.11 -31.75
C GLU A 110 18.56 5.77 -31.43
N LYS A 111 18.25 4.49 -31.17
CA LYS A 111 16.91 4.09 -30.71
C LYS A 111 16.55 4.74 -29.38
N ASN A 112 17.44 4.72 -28.39
CA ASN A 112 17.20 5.33 -27.08
C ASN A 112 17.01 6.85 -27.18
N ALA A 113 17.82 7.53 -28.02
CA ALA A 113 17.68 8.97 -28.26
C ALA A 113 16.36 9.32 -28.95
N GLN A 114 15.93 8.53 -29.94
CA GLN A 114 14.64 8.71 -30.60
C GLN A 114 13.46 8.43 -29.64
N GLU A 115 13.57 7.48 -28.74
CA GLU A 115 12.56 7.24 -27.69
C GLU A 115 12.49 8.39 -26.70
N LEU A 116 13.63 8.95 -26.28
CA LEU A 116 13.68 10.14 -25.43
C LEU A 116 13.03 11.34 -26.11
N GLN A 117 13.37 11.63 -27.38
CA GLN A 117 12.74 12.69 -28.15
C GLN A 117 11.23 12.50 -28.29
N LYS A 118 10.77 11.28 -28.57
CA LYS A 118 9.33 10.96 -28.61
C LYS A 118 8.64 11.19 -27.27
N LYS A 119 9.31 10.85 -26.15
CA LYS A 119 8.80 11.12 -24.80
C LYS A 119 8.72 12.61 -24.51
N GLU A 120 9.73 13.38 -24.89
CA GLU A 120 9.76 14.84 -24.75
C GLU A 120 8.67 15.51 -25.59
N GLU A 121 8.53 15.15 -26.87
CA GLU A 121 7.46 15.65 -27.74
C GLU A 121 6.06 15.27 -27.23
N GLN A 122 5.89 14.08 -26.68
CA GLN A 122 4.64 13.68 -26.04
C GLN A 122 4.36 14.52 -24.80
N LYS A 123 5.38 14.78 -23.97
CA LYS A 123 5.25 15.62 -22.79
C LYS A 123 4.87 17.06 -23.15
N GLU A 124 5.50 17.64 -24.17
CA GLU A 124 5.13 18.98 -24.68
C GLU A 124 3.69 19.03 -25.21
N LYS A 125 3.26 18.00 -25.96
CA LYS A 125 1.88 17.88 -26.44
C LYS A 125 0.90 17.72 -25.28
N GLU A 126 1.25 16.96 -24.24
CA GLU A 126 0.42 16.83 -23.04
C GLU A 126 0.36 18.13 -22.24
N GLU A 127 1.46 18.88 -22.14
CA GLU A 127 1.50 20.19 -21.50
C GLU A 127 0.61 21.21 -22.22
N ASP A 128 0.64 21.25 -23.56
CA ASP A 128 -0.26 22.08 -24.36
C ASP A 128 -1.75 21.72 -24.13
N LEU A 129 -2.07 20.42 -24.17
CA LEU A 129 -3.44 19.94 -23.91
C LEU A 129 -3.89 20.18 -22.46
N SER A 130 -2.96 20.17 -21.50
CA SER A 130 -3.22 20.51 -20.11
C SER A 130 -3.56 22.00 -19.90
N GLN A 131 -3.32 22.84 -20.92
CA GLN A 131 -3.48 24.29 -20.86
C GLN A 131 -2.77 24.88 -19.64
N GLY A 132 -1.47 24.60 -19.51
CA GLY A 132 -0.63 25.08 -18.40
C GLY A 132 -1.08 24.53 -17.03
N GLY A 133 -1.51 23.26 -16.97
CA GLY A 133 -1.94 22.61 -15.74
C GLY A 133 -3.32 23.03 -15.24
N THR A 134 -4.16 23.65 -16.07
CA THR A 134 -5.57 23.95 -15.75
C THR A 134 -6.52 22.79 -16.06
N LYS A 135 -6.04 21.80 -16.82
CA LYS A 135 -6.74 20.56 -17.14
C LYS A 135 -5.95 19.35 -16.66
N THR A 136 -6.67 18.27 -16.40
CA THR A 136 -6.10 16.96 -16.10
C THR A 136 -6.69 15.90 -17.02
N LYS A 137 -5.89 14.91 -17.38
CA LYS A 137 -6.28 13.79 -18.26
C LYS A 137 -6.97 12.70 -17.43
N VAL A 138 -8.11 12.20 -17.90
CA VAL A 138 -8.80 11.05 -17.32
C VAL A 138 -8.99 9.96 -18.37
N VAL A 139 -8.84 8.71 -17.97
CA VAL A 139 -9.09 7.52 -18.80
C VAL A 139 -10.45 6.96 -18.42
N ARG A 140 -11.35 6.80 -19.39
CA ARG A 140 -12.67 6.22 -19.19
C ARG A 140 -12.61 4.69 -19.14
N PRO A 141 -13.66 3.99 -18.67
CA PRO A 141 -13.71 2.53 -18.68
C PRO A 141 -13.54 1.89 -20.07
N ASP A 142 -13.91 2.60 -21.15
CA ASP A 142 -13.71 2.17 -22.54
C ASP A 142 -12.28 2.43 -23.07
N GLY A 143 -11.37 2.89 -22.23
CA GLY A 143 -9.99 3.23 -22.57
C GLY A 143 -9.82 4.60 -23.23
N THR A 144 -10.90 5.31 -23.56
CA THR A 144 -10.81 6.63 -24.19
C THR A 144 -10.31 7.69 -23.20
N GLN A 145 -9.48 8.60 -23.69
CA GLN A 145 -8.92 9.67 -22.89
C GLN A 145 -9.72 10.96 -23.04
N GLN A 146 -9.83 11.72 -21.95
CA GLN A 146 -10.47 13.02 -21.95
C GLN A 146 -9.72 14.00 -21.05
N TRP A 147 -9.54 15.23 -21.51
CA TRP A 147 -9.07 16.34 -20.68
C TRP A 147 -10.24 17.06 -20.03
N ILE A 148 -10.14 17.29 -18.72
CA ILE A 148 -11.17 17.99 -17.94
C ILE A 148 -10.57 19.11 -17.12
N MET A 149 -11.35 20.19 -16.95
CA MET A 149 -10.94 21.34 -16.15
C MET A 149 -10.76 20.95 -14.68
N ILE A 150 -9.65 21.37 -14.10
CA ILE A 150 -9.41 21.30 -12.66
C ILE A 150 -10.23 22.43 -12.00
N ASN A 151 -11.05 22.07 -11.03
CA ASN A 151 -11.84 22.98 -10.23
C ASN A 151 -10.91 23.71 -9.25
N ALA A 152 -10.77 25.03 -9.43
CA ALA A 152 -9.91 25.87 -8.60
C ALA A 152 -10.37 26.00 -7.13
N TYR A 153 -11.62 25.65 -6.82
CA TYR A 153 -12.19 25.75 -5.48
C TYR A 153 -11.96 24.50 -4.62
N LEU A 154 -11.48 23.41 -5.20
CA LEU A 154 -11.13 22.20 -4.47
C LEU A 154 -9.67 22.27 -4.00
N ALA A 155 -9.42 21.81 -2.78
CA ALA A 155 -8.09 21.76 -2.20
C ALA A 155 -7.18 20.84 -3.04
N LYS A 156 -6.13 21.41 -3.62
CA LYS A 156 -5.13 20.67 -4.39
C LYS A 156 -4.25 19.83 -3.47
N ASN A 157 -3.78 18.68 -3.96
CA ASN A 157 -2.74 17.97 -3.22
C ASN A 157 -1.45 18.82 -3.18
N THR A 158 -0.61 18.56 -2.19
CA THR A 158 0.65 19.27 -1.96
C THR A 158 1.86 18.34 -1.97
N TYR A 159 1.69 17.12 -2.49
CA TYR A 159 2.77 16.15 -2.55
C TYR A 159 3.81 16.59 -3.58
N ALA A 160 5.07 16.59 -3.17
CA ALA A 160 6.19 16.89 -4.06
C ALA A 160 6.61 15.61 -4.79
N ASP A 161 6.80 15.68 -6.10
CA ASP A 161 7.25 14.54 -6.92
C ASP A 161 8.55 13.91 -6.40
N THR A 162 9.44 14.72 -5.83
CA THR A 162 10.72 14.30 -5.24
C THR A 162 10.56 13.59 -3.89
N GLY A 163 9.38 13.68 -3.27
CA GLY A 163 9.07 13.00 -2.02
C GLY A 163 8.76 11.52 -2.21
N PHE A 164 8.32 11.10 -3.41
CA PHE A 164 8.05 9.71 -3.75
C PHE A 164 9.35 8.96 -4.03
N VAL A 165 9.64 7.96 -3.20
CA VAL A 165 10.85 7.13 -3.31
C VAL A 165 10.42 5.67 -3.27
N TYR A 166 10.76 4.93 -4.32
CA TYR A 166 10.57 3.49 -4.37
C TYR A 166 11.78 2.79 -3.73
N GLU A 167 11.57 2.14 -2.59
CA GLU A 167 12.55 1.32 -1.88
C GLU A 167 12.06 -0.11 -1.89
N GLU A 168 12.53 -0.92 -2.85
CA GLU A 168 11.99 -2.25 -3.17
C GLU A 168 11.69 -3.10 -1.90
N PRO A 169 10.48 -3.68 -1.80
CA PRO A 169 9.39 -3.70 -2.79
C PRO A 169 8.36 -2.56 -2.62
N VAL A 170 8.68 -1.51 -1.85
CA VAL A 170 7.68 -0.60 -1.29
C VAL A 170 7.91 0.87 -1.67
N MET A 171 6.84 1.59 -2.00
CA MET A 171 6.87 3.05 -2.11
C MET A 171 6.80 3.73 -0.75
N LYS A 172 7.63 4.75 -0.55
CA LYS A 172 7.64 5.64 0.62
C LYS A 172 7.52 7.09 0.18
N TYR A 173 6.97 7.91 1.07
CA TYR A 173 6.92 9.35 0.89
C TYR A 173 7.70 10.06 2.00
N TYR A 174 8.57 10.96 1.58
CA TYR A 174 9.39 11.80 2.44
C TYR A 174 8.98 13.26 2.32
N ALA A 175 8.72 13.91 3.46
CA ALA A 175 8.51 15.35 3.56
C ALA A 175 9.59 15.94 4.47
N ASN A 176 10.21 17.05 4.04
CA ASN A 176 11.24 17.75 4.82
C ASN A 176 12.36 16.82 5.33
N GLY A 177 12.76 15.83 4.53
CA GLY A 177 13.84 14.89 4.84
C GLY A 177 13.47 13.76 5.80
N SER A 178 12.21 13.59 6.17
CA SER A 178 11.73 12.50 7.05
C SER A 178 10.64 11.68 6.36
N LYS A 179 10.62 10.36 6.59
CA LYS A 179 9.54 9.49 6.12
C LYS A 179 8.25 9.88 6.85
N THR A 180 7.19 10.18 6.11
CA THR A 180 5.88 10.53 6.68
C THR A 180 4.76 9.62 6.22
N SER A 181 5.08 8.58 5.45
CA SER A 181 4.10 7.60 4.96
C SER A 181 4.11 6.28 5.71
N PHE A 182 2.99 5.59 5.56
CA PHE A 182 2.73 4.24 6.05
C PHE A 182 2.40 3.33 4.87
N MET A 183 2.98 2.14 4.85
CA MET A 183 2.75 1.16 3.78
C MET A 183 1.54 0.29 4.11
N GLY A 184 0.74 -0.04 3.11
CA GLY A 184 -0.42 -0.90 3.28
C GLY A 184 -0.65 -1.86 2.12
N VAL A 185 -1.61 -2.74 2.34
CA VAL A 185 -2.18 -3.60 1.28
C VAL A 185 -3.69 -3.64 1.42
N ASP A 186 -4.42 -3.78 0.31
CA ASP A 186 -5.85 -4.07 0.33
C ASP A 186 -6.15 -5.49 -0.15
N VAL A 187 -6.96 -6.23 0.63
CA VAL A 187 -7.14 -7.67 0.47
C VAL A 187 -8.62 -8.08 0.48
N ASP A 188 -8.92 -9.13 -0.27
CA ASP A 188 -10.22 -9.80 -0.35
C ASP A 188 -10.10 -11.32 -0.52
N GLU A 189 -11.22 -12.02 -0.52
CA GLU A 189 -11.26 -13.48 -0.66
C GLU A 189 -10.52 -14.02 -1.90
N ASN A 190 -10.37 -13.22 -2.96
CA ASN A 190 -9.68 -13.63 -4.18
C ASN A 190 -8.16 -13.72 -3.98
N ASP A 191 -7.59 -13.13 -2.92
CA ASP A 191 -6.15 -13.23 -2.65
C ASP A 191 -5.75 -14.59 -2.04
N GLY A 192 -6.72 -15.35 -1.51
CA GLY A 192 -6.53 -16.70 -1.01
C GLY A 192 -5.89 -16.75 0.38
N MET A 193 -4.80 -17.51 0.54
CA MET A 193 -4.12 -17.60 1.83
C MET A 193 -3.05 -16.52 1.93
N ILE A 194 -3.10 -15.73 3.01
CA ILE A 194 -2.17 -14.61 3.25
C ILE A 194 -1.39 -14.85 4.54
N ASN A 195 -0.08 -14.64 4.50
CA ASN A 195 0.76 -14.63 5.69
C ASN A 195 0.99 -13.19 6.16
N PHE A 196 0.13 -12.71 7.07
CA PHE A 196 0.22 -11.36 7.61
C PHE A 196 1.48 -11.09 8.45
N THR A 197 2.09 -12.12 9.04
CA THR A 197 3.39 -11.96 9.73
C THR A 197 4.50 -11.67 8.72
N ALA A 198 4.49 -12.32 7.55
CA ALA A 198 5.42 -12.03 6.47
C ALA A 198 5.21 -10.59 5.94
N LEU A 199 3.96 -10.16 5.77
CA LEU A 199 3.65 -8.78 5.38
C LEU A 199 4.18 -7.76 6.39
N LYS A 200 3.98 -7.99 7.69
CA LYS A 200 4.54 -7.13 8.74
C LYS A 200 6.05 -7.04 8.64
N ASN A 201 6.73 -8.16 8.41
CA ASN A 201 8.19 -8.20 8.25
C ASN A 201 8.66 -7.54 6.95
N ALA A 202 7.84 -7.53 5.91
CA ALA A 202 8.07 -6.81 4.65
C ALA A 202 7.87 -5.29 4.78
N GLY A 203 7.46 -4.80 5.97
CA GLY A 203 7.31 -3.37 6.25
C GLY A 203 5.90 -2.83 6.03
N VAL A 204 4.89 -3.71 5.91
CA VAL A 204 3.48 -3.30 5.88
C VAL A 204 3.06 -2.78 7.27
N ASP A 205 2.41 -1.62 7.29
CA ASP A 205 1.92 -0.95 8.50
C ASP A 205 0.42 -1.21 8.71
N PHE A 206 -0.38 -1.24 7.64
CA PHE A 206 -1.83 -1.44 7.70
C PHE A 206 -2.38 -2.37 6.60
N VAL A 207 -3.60 -2.86 6.80
CA VAL A 207 -4.35 -3.66 5.83
C VAL A 207 -5.76 -3.10 5.69
N MET A 208 -6.24 -2.96 4.45
CA MET A 208 -7.64 -2.66 4.14
C MET A 208 -8.35 -3.95 3.72
N VAL A 209 -9.23 -4.48 4.55
CA VAL A 209 -9.93 -5.76 4.28
C VAL A 209 -11.32 -5.52 3.69
N ARG A 210 -11.69 -6.22 2.61
CA ARG A 210 -13.07 -6.18 2.11
C ARG A 210 -14.01 -6.84 3.11
N ILE A 211 -15.00 -6.12 3.60
CA ILE A 211 -16.07 -6.70 4.45
C ILE A 211 -17.13 -7.38 3.59
N GLY A 212 -17.41 -6.82 2.43
CA GLY A 212 -18.40 -7.35 1.52
C GLY A 212 -18.60 -6.44 0.31
N TYR A 213 -19.55 -6.85 -0.51
CA TYR A 213 -19.88 -6.18 -1.75
C TYR A 213 -21.38 -6.28 -2.02
N ARG A 214 -21.91 -5.31 -2.77
CA ARG A 214 -23.21 -5.47 -3.41
C ARG A 214 -23.00 -6.00 -4.82
N GLY A 215 -23.69 -7.07 -5.19
CA GLY A 215 -23.54 -7.68 -6.51
C GLY A 215 -23.92 -6.72 -7.64
N TYR A 216 -23.01 -6.51 -8.58
CA TYR A 216 -23.16 -5.54 -9.68
C TYR A 216 -24.30 -5.87 -10.66
N GLN A 217 -24.81 -7.10 -10.64
CA GLN A 217 -26.02 -7.54 -11.37
C GLN A 217 -27.19 -7.82 -10.42
N SER A 218 -26.96 -8.65 -9.40
CA SER A 218 -28.03 -9.12 -8.50
C SER A 218 -28.58 -8.04 -7.57
N GLY A 219 -27.75 -7.05 -7.20
CA GLY A 219 -28.06 -6.09 -6.16
C GLY A 219 -28.06 -6.67 -4.75
N ASN A 220 -27.71 -7.94 -4.56
CA ASN A 220 -27.64 -8.57 -3.24
C ASN A 220 -26.34 -8.19 -2.53
N ILE A 221 -26.41 -8.01 -1.21
CA ILE A 221 -25.23 -7.86 -0.37
C ILE A 221 -24.69 -9.25 -0.04
N THR A 222 -23.38 -9.42 -0.22
CA THR A 222 -22.63 -10.62 0.13
C THR A 222 -21.44 -10.22 0.99
N LEU A 223 -21.20 -10.97 2.08
CA LEU A 223 -19.99 -10.82 2.88
C LEU A 223 -18.82 -11.52 2.18
N ASP A 224 -17.65 -10.91 2.30
CA ASP A 224 -16.42 -11.54 1.84
C ASP A 224 -16.09 -12.75 2.72
N ASN A 225 -15.80 -13.91 2.11
CA ASN A 225 -15.65 -15.16 2.86
C ASN A 225 -14.46 -15.16 3.82
N ASN A 226 -13.44 -14.32 3.58
CA ASN A 226 -12.22 -14.31 4.37
C ASN A 226 -12.13 -13.10 5.33
N CYS A 227 -13.12 -12.20 5.35
CA CYS A 227 -13.01 -10.93 6.07
C CYS A 227 -12.69 -11.10 7.56
N TYR A 228 -13.36 -12.02 8.25
CA TYR A 228 -13.13 -12.26 9.68
C TYR A 228 -11.74 -12.80 9.97
N ASP A 229 -11.30 -13.81 9.21
CA ASP A 229 -10.00 -14.45 9.38
C ASP A 229 -8.87 -13.47 9.05
N TYR A 230 -8.99 -12.72 7.95
CA TYR A 230 -8.01 -11.70 7.59
C TYR A 230 -7.88 -10.60 8.64
N ILE A 231 -8.99 -10.08 9.17
CA ILE A 231 -8.93 -9.05 10.22
C ILE A 231 -8.27 -9.62 11.48
N ALA A 232 -8.64 -10.84 11.89
CA ALA A 232 -8.07 -11.48 13.06
C ALA A 232 -6.56 -11.72 12.90
N ASP A 233 -6.13 -12.28 11.77
CA ASP A 233 -4.73 -12.61 11.50
C ASP A 233 -3.86 -11.37 11.31
N ALA A 234 -4.37 -10.32 10.63
CA ALA A 234 -3.68 -9.05 10.50
C ALA A 234 -3.44 -8.38 11.86
N LYS A 235 -4.46 -8.35 12.72
CA LYS A 235 -4.34 -7.83 14.09
C LYS A 235 -3.36 -8.67 14.92
N ALA A 236 -3.41 -9.99 14.80
CA ALA A 236 -2.47 -10.89 15.49
C ALA A 236 -1.00 -10.67 15.06
N ALA A 237 -0.78 -10.27 13.80
CA ALA A 237 0.52 -9.88 13.27
C ALA A 237 0.95 -8.45 13.67
N GLY A 238 0.11 -7.68 14.36
CA GLY A 238 0.39 -6.29 14.75
C GLY A 238 0.28 -5.28 13.61
N LEU A 239 -0.59 -5.56 12.63
CA LEU A 239 -0.98 -4.62 11.57
C LEU A 239 -2.21 -3.82 12.00
N HIS A 240 -2.25 -2.55 11.62
CA HIS A 240 -3.48 -1.75 11.72
C HIS A 240 -4.47 -2.23 10.66
N VAL A 241 -5.76 -2.21 10.98
CA VAL A 241 -6.79 -2.76 10.10
C VAL A 241 -7.87 -1.75 9.86
N GLY A 242 -8.07 -1.43 8.58
CA GLY A 242 -9.24 -0.75 8.06
C GLY A 242 -10.03 -1.71 7.19
N VAL A 243 -11.18 -1.25 6.72
CA VAL A 243 -12.05 -2.07 5.90
C VAL A 243 -12.61 -1.31 4.72
N TYR A 244 -13.07 -2.02 3.71
CA TYR A 244 -13.81 -1.42 2.61
C TYR A 244 -15.04 -2.24 2.25
N PHE A 245 -16.02 -1.55 1.67
CA PHE A 245 -17.18 -2.16 1.06
C PHE A 245 -17.22 -1.78 -0.41
N GLU A 246 -17.37 -2.78 -1.28
CA GLU A 246 -17.50 -2.58 -2.72
C GLU A 246 -18.96 -2.32 -3.07
N SER A 247 -19.28 -1.03 -3.24
CA SER A 247 -20.63 -0.53 -3.40
C SER A 247 -21.12 -0.69 -4.84
N GLN A 248 -22.35 -1.19 -4.97
CA GLN A 248 -23.13 -1.20 -6.22
C GLN A 248 -24.53 -0.60 -5.97
N ALA A 249 -24.63 0.27 -4.96
CA ALA A 249 -25.87 0.95 -4.59
C ALA A 249 -26.35 1.88 -5.70
N ILE A 250 -27.65 1.83 -6.00
CA ILE A 250 -28.33 2.74 -6.94
C ILE A 250 -29.29 3.71 -6.25
N SER A 251 -29.39 3.65 -4.93
CA SER A 251 -30.19 4.56 -4.11
C SER A 251 -29.54 4.83 -2.75
N VAL A 252 -29.98 5.90 -2.07
CA VAL A 252 -29.52 6.27 -0.72
C VAL A 252 -29.82 5.15 0.29
N GLU A 253 -30.97 4.50 0.17
CA GLU A 253 -31.39 3.40 1.03
C GLU A 253 -30.47 2.18 0.85
N GLU A 254 -30.09 1.86 -0.38
CA GLU A 254 -29.12 0.78 -0.63
C GLU A 254 -27.75 1.10 -0.02
N ALA A 255 -27.29 2.35 -0.11
CA ALA A 255 -26.04 2.80 0.49
C ALA A 255 -26.06 2.70 2.03
N GLN A 256 -27.19 3.02 2.66
CA GLN A 256 -27.39 2.87 4.10
C GLN A 256 -27.38 1.41 4.54
N GLN A 257 -27.94 0.49 3.74
CA GLN A 257 -27.86 -0.96 4.00
C GLN A 257 -26.42 -1.47 3.91
N GLU A 258 -25.66 -1.01 2.92
CA GLU A 258 -24.24 -1.36 2.77
C GLU A 258 -23.42 -0.87 3.97
N ALA A 259 -23.61 0.40 4.37
CA ALA A 259 -22.95 0.96 5.54
C ALA A 259 -23.34 0.24 6.83
N GLN A 260 -24.62 -0.09 7.02
CA GLN A 260 -25.09 -0.86 8.17
C GLN A 260 -24.46 -2.25 8.20
N THR A 261 -24.34 -2.90 7.04
CA THR A 261 -23.63 -4.19 6.92
C THR A 261 -22.21 -4.05 7.45
N VAL A 262 -21.47 -3.01 7.06
CA VAL A 262 -20.11 -2.79 7.58
C VAL A 262 -20.12 -2.60 9.09
N ILE A 263 -20.97 -1.70 9.60
CA ILE A 263 -21.07 -1.36 11.02
C ILE A 263 -21.31 -2.62 11.88
N ASP A 264 -22.28 -3.45 11.48
CA ASP A 264 -22.65 -4.66 12.22
C ASP A 264 -21.48 -5.66 12.30
N ASN A 265 -20.70 -5.77 11.22
CA ASN A 265 -19.57 -6.69 11.15
C ASN A 265 -18.34 -6.14 11.91
N VAL A 266 -18.04 -4.84 11.83
CA VAL A 266 -16.86 -4.27 12.50
C VAL A 266 -17.07 -4.05 14.00
N ALA A 267 -18.32 -3.85 14.46
CA ALA A 267 -18.62 -3.64 15.87
C ALA A 267 -18.15 -4.81 16.76
N MET A 268 -18.12 -6.04 16.24
CA MET A 268 -17.67 -7.21 16.97
C MET A 268 -16.15 -7.36 17.00
N ILE A 269 -15.45 -6.91 15.95
CA ILE A 269 -14.04 -7.21 15.72
C ILE A 269 -13.14 -6.04 16.15
N GLY A 270 -13.62 -4.81 15.97
CA GLY A 270 -12.87 -3.57 16.19
C GLY A 270 -11.81 -3.33 15.13
N ILE A 271 -11.76 -2.10 14.62
CA ILE A 271 -10.80 -1.62 13.62
C ILE A 271 -10.18 -0.30 14.11
N ASP A 272 -8.95 0.00 13.68
CA ASP A 272 -8.18 1.20 14.05
C ASP A 272 -7.69 2.00 12.84
N TYR A 273 -8.14 1.60 11.65
CA TYR A 273 -7.98 2.29 10.38
C TYR A 273 -9.38 2.54 9.75
N PRO A 274 -9.49 3.33 8.66
CA PRO A 274 -10.77 3.85 8.19
C PRO A 274 -11.65 2.80 7.50
N VAL A 275 -12.89 3.20 7.23
CA VAL A 275 -13.88 2.45 6.44
C VAL A 275 -14.04 3.12 5.08
N ALA A 276 -13.68 2.44 4.00
CA ALA A 276 -13.79 2.98 2.66
C ALA A 276 -15.09 2.56 1.95
N CYS A 277 -15.76 3.53 1.32
CA CYS A 277 -16.74 3.28 0.27
C CYS A 277 -16.01 3.15 -1.07
N ARG A 278 -15.87 1.93 -1.60
CA ARG A 278 -15.24 1.68 -2.89
C ARG A 278 -16.31 1.68 -3.98
N LEU A 279 -16.22 2.67 -4.88
CA LEU A 279 -17.06 2.77 -6.07
C LEU A 279 -16.23 2.47 -7.32
N GLY A 280 -16.78 1.66 -8.21
CA GLY A 280 -16.08 1.23 -9.41
C GLY A 280 -17.01 0.74 -10.49
N SER A 281 -16.51 0.77 -11.74
CA SER A 281 -17.11 0.06 -12.86
C SER A 281 -16.55 -1.36 -12.87
N VAL A 282 -17.32 -2.30 -13.43
CA VAL A 282 -16.85 -3.66 -13.64
C VAL A 282 -16.15 -3.75 -14.98
N THR A 283 -14.95 -4.30 -15.01
CA THR A 283 -14.20 -4.49 -16.24
C THR A 283 -14.92 -5.50 -17.15
N ASN A 284 -15.08 -5.17 -18.42
CA ASN A 284 -15.72 -6.02 -19.44
C ASN A 284 -17.19 -6.40 -19.20
N ASP A 285 -17.88 -5.72 -18.29
CA ASP A 285 -19.32 -5.93 -18.05
C ASP A 285 -20.02 -4.59 -17.76
N THR A 286 -21.35 -4.59 -17.67
CA THR A 286 -22.15 -3.44 -17.26
C THR A 286 -22.64 -3.63 -15.84
N SER A 287 -22.32 -2.65 -14.99
CA SER A 287 -22.73 -2.61 -13.59
C SER A 287 -24.01 -1.80 -13.40
N ARG A 288 -24.73 -2.05 -12.30
CA ARG A 288 -25.90 -1.26 -11.88
C ARG A 288 -25.60 0.23 -11.74
N VAL A 289 -24.36 0.60 -11.40
CA VAL A 289 -23.95 1.98 -11.10
C VAL A 289 -23.51 2.79 -12.33
N ASP A 290 -23.25 2.15 -13.49
CA ASP A 290 -22.68 2.84 -14.66
C ASP A 290 -23.59 3.94 -15.20
N ASN A 291 -24.91 3.72 -15.16
CA ASN A 291 -25.92 4.67 -15.67
C ASN A 291 -26.54 5.58 -14.60
N VAL A 292 -26.10 5.47 -13.34
CA VAL A 292 -26.58 6.36 -12.27
C VAL A 292 -26.02 7.76 -12.47
N LYS A 293 -26.86 8.78 -12.26
CA LYS A 293 -26.48 10.20 -12.46
C LYS A 293 -25.45 10.62 -11.41
N LYS A 294 -24.58 11.55 -11.78
CA LYS A 294 -23.56 12.12 -10.89
C LYS A 294 -24.13 12.62 -9.56
N THR A 295 -25.28 13.30 -9.59
CA THR A 295 -25.96 13.80 -8.38
C THR A 295 -26.36 12.67 -7.45
N ASP A 296 -26.84 11.57 -8.02
CA ASP A 296 -27.37 10.44 -7.26
C ASP A 296 -26.20 9.62 -6.69
N ILE A 297 -25.14 9.38 -7.47
CA ILE A 297 -23.90 8.76 -6.96
C ILE A 297 -23.32 9.59 -5.80
N THR A 298 -23.30 10.92 -5.93
CA THR A 298 -22.83 11.80 -4.84
C THR A 298 -23.67 11.63 -3.57
N ALA A 299 -25.00 11.59 -3.71
CA ALA A 299 -25.90 11.38 -2.57
C ALA A 299 -25.73 9.98 -1.94
N ILE A 300 -25.55 8.95 -2.77
CA ILE A 300 -25.26 7.56 -2.37
C ILE A 300 -23.95 7.49 -1.58
N THR A 301 -22.86 8.04 -2.12
CA THR A 301 -21.55 8.10 -1.42
C THR A 301 -21.68 8.83 -0.09
N ASN A 302 -22.34 9.99 -0.07
CA ASN A 302 -22.52 10.75 1.16
C ASN A 302 -23.37 9.98 2.18
N ALA A 303 -24.40 9.25 1.76
CA ALA A 303 -25.24 8.46 2.64
C ALA A 303 -24.48 7.32 3.31
N PHE A 304 -23.65 6.60 2.55
CA PHE A 304 -22.76 5.58 3.10
C PHE A 304 -21.80 6.21 4.12
N CYS A 305 -21.03 7.23 3.70
CA CYS A 305 -20.00 7.84 4.55
C CYS A 305 -20.59 8.52 5.79
N ALA A 306 -21.76 9.17 5.68
CA ALA A 306 -22.44 9.77 6.82
C ALA A 306 -22.85 8.70 7.84
N ARG A 307 -23.39 7.56 7.37
CA ARG A 307 -23.80 6.47 8.25
C ARG A 307 -22.63 5.85 9.01
N ILE A 308 -21.48 5.68 8.33
CA ILE A 308 -20.23 5.25 8.95
C ILE A 308 -19.76 6.26 10.02
N ALA A 309 -19.78 7.56 9.70
CA ALA A 309 -19.40 8.61 10.65
C ALA A 309 -20.32 8.66 11.89
N GLU A 310 -21.63 8.50 11.70
CA GLU A 310 -22.62 8.41 12.80
C GLU A 310 -22.34 7.25 13.76
N ALA A 311 -21.73 6.16 13.27
CA ALA A 311 -21.31 5.02 14.08
C ALA A 311 -19.97 5.25 14.81
N GLY A 312 -19.35 6.43 14.67
CA GLY A 312 -18.06 6.77 15.29
C GLY A 312 -16.85 6.21 14.55
N LEU A 313 -17.01 5.79 13.30
CA LEU A 313 -15.95 5.28 12.43
C LEU A 313 -15.51 6.37 11.45
N MET A 314 -14.29 6.27 10.90
CA MET A 314 -13.76 7.25 9.94
C MET A 314 -14.09 6.83 8.49
N PRO A 315 -15.01 7.52 7.80
CA PRO A 315 -15.30 7.22 6.40
C PRO A 315 -14.24 7.78 5.44
N VAL A 316 -13.89 6.97 4.44
CA VAL A 316 -13.04 7.34 3.31
C VAL A 316 -13.81 7.05 2.00
N VAL A 317 -13.64 7.90 0.98
CA VAL A 317 -14.14 7.62 -0.36
C VAL A 317 -13.01 7.02 -1.19
N ASN A 318 -13.22 5.84 -1.75
CA ASN A 318 -12.28 5.20 -2.66
C ASN A 318 -12.78 5.25 -4.11
N GLY A 319 -11.84 5.52 -5.02
CA GLY A 319 -12.12 5.46 -6.45
C GLY A 319 -10.92 5.86 -7.28
N ASN A 320 -10.95 5.46 -8.55
CA ASN A 320 -9.97 5.92 -9.51
C ASN A 320 -10.23 7.37 -9.95
N LYS A 321 -9.25 7.94 -10.65
CA LYS A 321 -9.32 9.33 -11.13
C LYS A 321 -10.57 9.63 -11.96
N TYR A 322 -11.04 8.69 -12.78
CA TYR A 322 -12.28 8.87 -13.55
C TYR A 322 -13.49 8.98 -12.64
N TRP A 323 -13.66 8.05 -11.69
CA TRP A 323 -14.78 8.05 -10.75
C TRP A 323 -14.82 9.33 -9.91
N LEU A 324 -13.69 9.68 -9.29
CA LEU A 324 -13.57 10.84 -8.43
C LEU A 324 -13.85 12.16 -9.17
N LEU A 325 -13.44 12.28 -10.43
CA LEU A 325 -13.57 13.54 -11.18
C LEU A 325 -14.85 13.63 -12.02
N ARG A 326 -15.46 12.51 -12.40
CA ARG A 326 -16.61 12.49 -13.33
C ARG A 326 -17.90 11.96 -12.76
N LYS A 327 -17.83 11.00 -11.84
CA LYS A 327 -18.99 10.28 -11.35
C LYS A 327 -19.50 10.82 -10.01
N ILE A 328 -18.69 11.56 -9.27
CA ILE A 328 -19.09 12.24 -8.03
C ILE A 328 -18.81 13.74 -8.05
N ASP A 329 -19.57 14.49 -7.25
CA ASP A 329 -19.33 15.90 -6.98
C ASP A 329 -18.53 16.07 -5.68
N LEU A 330 -17.21 16.18 -5.83
CA LEU A 330 -16.27 16.36 -4.71
C LEU A 330 -16.55 17.62 -3.88
N THR A 331 -17.22 18.64 -4.43
CA THR A 331 -17.55 19.85 -3.66
C THR A 331 -18.54 19.56 -2.52
N GLN A 332 -19.29 18.47 -2.62
CA GLN A 332 -20.23 18.02 -1.59
C GLN A 332 -19.63 16.96 -0.66
N LEU A 333 -18.47 16.40 -1.02
CA LEU A 333 -17.81 15.30 -0.32
C LEU A 333 -16.48 15.71 0.33
N GLY A 334 -16.09 17.00 0.27
CA GLY A 334 -14.79 17.49 0.74
C GLY A 334 -14.50 17.34 2.24
N LYS A 335 -15.47 16.87 3.04
CA LYS A 335 -15.30 16.48 4.44
C LYS A 335 -14.77 15.06 4.63
N TYR A 336 -14.81 14.24 3.57
CA TYR A 336 -14.33 12.86 3.60
C TYR A 336 -12.95 12.79 2.96
N ASP A 337 -12.09 11.98 3.56
CA ASP A 337 -10.78 11.68 2.99
C ASP A 337 -10.92 10.84 1.71
N ILE A 338 -9.89 10.90 0.85
CA ILE A 338 -9.84 10.17 -0.41
C ILE A 338 -8.76 9.08 -0.35
N TRP A 339 -9.15 7.86 -0.73
CA TRP A 339 -8.25 6.78 -1.11
C TRP A 339 -8.25 6.65 -2.63
N LEU A 340 -7.21 7.17 -3.26
CA LEU A 340 -7.06 7.15 -4.72
C LEU A 340 -6.65 5.74 -5.18
N SER A 341 -7.33 5.20 -6.19
CA SER A 341 -6.87 3.97 -6.89
C SER A 341 -6.30 4.34 -8.25
N GLN A 342 -4.98 4.30 -8.39
CA GLN A 342 -4.29 4.67 -9.62
C GLN A 342 -2.90 4.04 -9.69
N ASP A 343 -2.75 3.03 -10.53
CA ASP A 343 -1.45 2.42 -10.77
C ASP A 343 -0.48 3.43 -11.39
N GLY A 344 0.74 3.47 -10.87
CA GLY A 344 1.84 4.25 -11.42
C GLY A 344 2.85 4.72 -10.38
N ASP A 345 3.99 5.21 -10.86
CA ASP A 345 5.09 5.65 -10.00
C ASP A 345 4.78 6.95 -9.24
N LYS A 346 3.87 7.77 -9.78
CA LYS A 346 3.45 9.05 -9.19
C LYS A 346 1.96 9.29 -9.46
N PRO A 347 1.23 9.86 -8.48
CA PRO A 347 -0.17 10.20 -8.68
C PRO A 347 -0.28 11.51 -9.46
N ASP A 348 -1.14 11.53 -10.48
CA ASP A 348 -1.44 12.74 -11.26
C ASP A 348 -2.83 13.33 -10.93
N TYR A 349 -3.43 12.86 -9.83
CA TYR A 349 -4.70 13.32 -9.30
C TYR A 349 -4.56 14.70 -8.66
N PRO A 350 -5.30 15.74 -9.12
CA PRO A 350 -5.00 17.13 -8.77
C PRO A 350 -5.43 17.56 -7.35
N TYR A 351 -6.30 16.82 -6.68
CA TYR A 351 -6.88 17.22 -5.38
C TYR A 351 -6.31 16.43 -4.22
N THR A 352 -6.56 16.88 -3.00
CA THR A 352 -6.09 16.22 -1.78
C THR A 352 -6.60 14.79 -1.66
N PHE A 353 -5.71 13.88 -1.31
CA PHE A 353 -5.97 12.48 -0.97
C PHE A 353 -5.05 12.07 0.18
N THR A 354 -5.48 11.11 0.98
CA THR A 354 -4.76 10.66 2.18
C THR A 354 -4.21 9.25 2.03
N MET A 355 -4.76 8.48 1.11
CA MET A 355 -4.32 7.13 0.77
C MET A 355 -4.25 6.97 -0.74
N TRP A 356 -3.37 6.10 -1.21
CA TRP A 356 -3.18 5.83 -2.62
C TRP A 356 -2.80 4.36 -2.85
N GLN A 357 -3.63 3.63 -3.60
CA GLN A 357 -3.30 2.34 -4.18
C GLN A 357 -2.52 2.60 -5.47
N TYR A 358 -1.24 2.27 -5.47
CA TYR A 358 -0.27 2.68 -6.51
C TYR A 358 0.19 1.53 -7.40
N ASP A 359 -0.07 0.29 -7.00
CA ASP A 359 0.34 -0.91 -7.71
C ASP A 359 -0.70 -2.01 -7.42
N THR A 360 -1.19 -2.70 -8.46
CA THR A 360 -2.16 -3.79 -8.34
C THR A 360 -1.61 -5.16 -8.75
N ASP A 361 -0.36 -5.21 -9.24
CA ASP A 361 0.31 -6.42 -9.72
C ASP A 361 1.67 -6.69 -9.05
N ALA A 362 1.92 -6.05 -7.90
CA ALA A 362 3.15 -6.18 -7.14
C ALA A 362 3.40 -7.60 -6.59
N LYS A 363 4.68 -7.86 -6.28
CA LYS A 363 5.13 -9.03 -5.52
C LYS A 363 5.65 -8.62 -4.16
N ILE A 364 5.09 -9.21 -3.10
CA ILE A 364 5.49 -8.99 -1.71
C ILE A 364 5.41 -10.29 -0.91
N ASP A 365 6.36 -10.47 0.00
CA ASP A 365 6.37 -11.61 0.90
C ASP A 365 5.08 -11.67 1.74
N GLY A 366 4.36 -12.78 1.61
CA GLY A 366 3.13 -13.05 2.36
C GLY A 366 1.88 -13.15 1.48
N ILE A 367 1.91 -12.66 0.24
CA ILE A 367 0.84 -12.84 -0.74
C ILE A 367 1.42 -13.58 -1.95
N VAL A 368 0.86 -14.74 -2.30
CA VAL A 368 1.32 -15.56 -3.44
C VAL A 368 0.86 -14.98 -4.77
N LYS A 369 -0.33 -14.37 -4.78
CA LYS A 369 -0.92 -13.71 -5.94
C LYS A 369 -0.34 -12.31 -6.12
N ASP A 370 -0.88 -11.59 -7.09
CA ASP A 370 -0.63 -10.17 -7.31
C ASP A 370 -1.18 -9.38 -6.12
N ALA A 371 -0.30 -8.60 -5.48
CA ALA A 371 -0.64 -7.81 -4.31
C ALA A 371 -1.02 -6.39 -4.73
N ARG A 372 -2.06 -5.86 -4.10
CA ARG A 372 -2.43 -4.46 -4.24
C ARG A 372 -1.77 -3.67 -3.13
N LEU A 373 -0.85 -2.78 -3.50
CA LEU A 373 -0.06 -2.00 -2.56
C LEU A 373 -0.61 -0.59 -2.40
N ASP A 374 -0.68 -0.17 -1.14
CA ASP A 374 -1.18 1.11 -0.72
C ASP A 374 -0.13 1.93 0.02
N ILE A 375 -0.26 3.25 -0.06
CA ILE A 375 0.45 4.19 0.79
C ILE A 375 -0.55 5.12 1.47
N SER A 376 -0.42 5.28 2.79
CA SER A 376 -1.12 6.32 3.55
C SER A 376 -0.17 7.46 3.88
N PHE A 377 -0.61 8.69 3.69
CA PHE A 377 0.11 9.92 4.03
C PHE A 377 -0.35 10.50 5.39
N VAL A 378 -1.29 9.82 6.03
CA VAL A 378 -1.87 10.16 7.34
C VAL A 378 -1.81 8.93 8.23
N ASP A 379 -1.47 9.15 9.50
CA ASP A 379 -1.59 8.14 10.54
C ASP A 379 -3.04 8.11 11.05
N TYR A 380 -3.84 7.16 10.56
CA TYR A 380 -5.23 7.02 10.97
C TYR A 380 -5.40 6.56 12.42
N THR A 381 -4.35 5.99 13.03
CA THR A 381 -4.39 5.57 14.44
C THR A 381 -4.40 6.74 15.42
N GLN A 382 -4.01 7.93 14.94
CA GLN A 382 -3.89 9.16 15.72
C GLN A 382 -4.92 10.23 15.31
N LYS A 383 -5.82 9.93 14.36
CA LYS A 383 -6.69 10.92 13.73
C LYS A 383 -7.96 11.23 14.51
#